data_AF-A0A829WBR5-F1
#
_entry.id   AF-A0A829WBR5-F1
#
_cell.length_a   1.000
_cell.length_b   1.000
_cell.length_c   1.000
_cell.angle_alpha   90.00
_cell.angle_beta   90.00
_cell.angle_gamma   90.00
#
_symmetry.space_group_name_H-M   'P 1'
#
loop_
_entity.id
_entity.type
_entity.pdbx_description
1 polymer ?
#
loop_
_entity_poly.entity_id
_entity_poly.type
_entity_poly.pdbx_seq_one_letter_code
_entity_poly.pdbx_strand_id
1 'polypeptide(L)'
;MKKSMNRIVCGLTAAVMMGTLTACSGGQGETKAAAPSGSEAAGNTESTAQQGETQAEMKATVIWRAFDDQFQSGFRIIMQNEAEKLGGITLDMQDAANDVSTANSKLEVALSKKTDVVAICA
;
A
#
# COMPACT_ATOMS: atom_id res chain seq x y z
N MET A 1 -21.60 25.27 23.64
CA MET A 1 -21.66 23.80 23.58
C MET A 1 -23.11 23.34 23.58
N LYS A 2 -23.60 22.71 22.51
CA LYS A 2 -24.62 21.65 22.53
C LYS A 2 -24.77 21.09 21.11
N LYS A 3 -24.17 19.91 20.98
CA LYS A 3 -24.04 19.00 19.85
C LYS A 3 -25.42 18.45 19.47
N SER A 4 -25.87 18.66 18.23
CA SER A 4 -27.02 17.95 17.67
C SER A 4 -26.60 16.55 17.23
N MET A 5 -27.48 15.60 17.53
CA MET A 5 -27.23 14.18 17.65
C MET A 5 -27.58 13.45 16.34
N ASN A 6 -26.58 12.83 15.69
CA ASN A 6 -26.82 11.79 14.69
C ASN A 6 -27.38 10.54 15.38
N ARG A 7 -28.55 10.07 14.96
CA ARG A 7 -29.15 8.80 15.41
C ARG A 7 -29.63 8.00 14.20
N ILE A 8 -28.76 7.27 13.53
CA ILE A 8 -29.18 6.26 12.55
C ILE A 8 -28.22 5.05 12.66
N VAL A 9 -28.72 3.97 13.28
CA VAL A 9 -28.53 2.53 12.94
C VAL A 9 -27.08 2.03 13.01
N CYS A 10 -26.58 1.26 14.00
CA CYS A 10 -27.10 0.02 14.62
C CYS A 10 -27.63 -1.01 13.62
N GLY A 11 -26.74 -1.55 12.79
CA GLY A 11 -26.97 -2.74 11.98
C GLY A 11 -25.90 -3.80 12.27
N LEU A 12 -26.08 -4.53 13.36
CA LEU A 12 -25.30 -5.72 13.70
C LEU A 12 -26.05 -6.94 13.15
N THR A 13 -25.47 -7.65 12.18
CA THR A 13 -25.85 -9.04 11.93
C THR A 13 -24.71 -9.83 11.30
N ALA A 14 -24.01 -10.56 12.17
CA ALA A 14 -23.18 -11.71 11.83
C ALA A 14 -24.08 -12.95 11.66
N ALA A 15 -23.99 -13.62 10.51
CA ALA A 15 -24.51 -14.96 10.20
C ALA A 15 -24.08 -15.21 8.73
N VAL A 16 -23.47 -16.31 8.26
CA VAL A 16 -23.53 -17.73 8.58
C VAL A 16 -22.27 -18.39 8.02
N MET A 17 -21.62 -19.26 8.79
CA MET A 17 -20.74 -20.32 8.25
C MET A 17 -21.62 -21.43 7.65
N MET A 18 -21.33 -21.90 6.44
CA MET A 18 -21.64 -23.27 6.01
C MET A 18 -20.79 -23.62 4.78
N GLY A 19 -19.91 -24.61 4.95
CA GLY A 19 -18.99 -25.07 3.92
C GLY A 19 -19.59 -26.08 2.96
N THR A 20 -18.86 -26.35 1.88
CA THR A 20 -18.93 -27.61 1.12
C THR A 20 -17.53 -28.03 0.70
N LEU A 21 -17.02 -29.08 1.34
CA LEU A 21 -15.88 -29.88 0.86
C LEU A 21 -16.47 -31.14 0.21
N THR A 22 -16.49 -31.18 -1.12
CA THR A 22 -16.80 -32.37 -1.94
C THR A 22 -16.30 -32.04 -3.36
N ALA A 23 -15.58 -32.85 -4.13
CA ALA A 23 -15.27 -34.26 -4.07
C ALA A 23 -13.99 -34.53 -4.89
N CYS A 24 -13.14 -35.46 -4.43
CA CYS A 24 -12.18 -36.16 -5.27
C CYS A 24 -12.84 -37.42 -5.83
N SER A 25 -12.76 -37.65 -7.14
CA SER A 25 -12.93 -38.99 -7.73
C SER A 25 -12.03 -39.17 -8.95
N GLY A 26 -11.04 -40.05 -8.83
CA GLY A 26 -10.40 -40.74 -9.97
C GLY A 26 -8.87 -40.58 -10.05
N GLY A 27 -8.13 -41.66 -9.75
CA GLY A 27 -6.82 -41.90 -10.37
C GLY A 27 -5.57 -41.87 -9.47
N GLN A 28 -5.45 -42.87 -8.60
CA GLN A 28 -4.22 -43.52 -8.10
C GLN A 28 -2.84 -42.88 -8.41
N GLY A 29 -2.23 -42.30 -7.38
CA GLY A 29 -0.81 -41.94 -7.25
C GLY A 29 -0.52 -41.54 -5.81
N GLU A 30 0.53 -42.10 -5.21
CA GLU A 30 0.83 -42.09 -3.77
C GLU A 30 1.04 -40.70 -3.12
N THR A 31 0.51 -40.58 -1.89
CA THR A 31 0.84 -39.72 -0.71
C THR A 31 1.99 -38.69 -0.82
N LYS A 32 1.95 -37.45 -0.28
CA LYS A 32 1.06 -36.73 0.66
C LYS A 32 1.46 -35.23 0.75
N ALA A 33 0.46 -34.34 0.65
CA ALA A 33 0.19 -32.98 1.21
C ALA A 33 1.29 -31.87 1.21
N ALA A 34 1.01 -30.59 0.91
CA ALA A 34 -0.23 -29.80 1.03
C ALA A 34 -0.34 -28.65 -0.02
N ALA A 35 -1.57 -28.21 -0.30
CA ALA A 35 -1.99 -27.15 -1.24
C ALA A 35 -2.34 -25.83 -0.46
N PRO A 36 -2.99 -24.77 -1.03
CA PRO A 36 -3.36 -24.45 -2.42
C PRO A 36 -3.18 -22.95 -2.85
N SER A 37 -3.67 -22.65 -4.08
CA SER A 37 -4.28 -21.39 -4.55
C SER A 37 -3.39 -20.16 -4.85
N GLY A 38 -3.56 -19.45 -5.96
CA GLY A 38 -4.60 -19.53 -7.00
C GLY A 38 -4.24 -18.69 -8.22
N SER A 39 -4.84 -19.08 -9.35
CA SER A 39 -4.79 -18.39 -10.62
C SER A 39 -5.96 -17.39 -10.73
N GLU A 40 -5.71 -16.36 -11.53
CA GLU A 40 -6.65 -15.51 -12.28
C GLU A 40 -7.21 -14.24 -11.63
N ALA A 41 -6.78 -13.14 -12.25
CA ALA A 41 -7.60 -12.19 -12.98
C ALA A 41 -8.72 -11.42 -12.25
N ALA A 42 -8.52 -10.10 -12.28
CA ALA A 42 -9.44 -9.08 -12.79
C ALA A 42 -10.72 -8.75 -12.00
N GLY A 43 -10.95 -7.44 -11.85
CA GLY A 43 -12.24 -6.86 -11.53
C GLY A 43 -12.16 -5.98 -10.28
N ASN A 44 -11.73 -4.72 -10.39
CA ASN A 44 -12.49 -3.56 -10.87
C ASN A 44 -13.04 -2.73 -9.69
N THR A 45 -12.47 -1.53 -9.64
CA THR A 45 -12.92 -0.24 -9.10
C THR A 45 -13.80 -0.21 -7.85
N GLU A 46 -13.29 0.54 -6.88
CA GLU A 46 -14.04 1.70 -6.39
C GLU A 46 -13.10 2.92 -6.43
N SER A 47 -13.13 3.61 -7.58
CA SER A 47 -12.64 4.99 -7.67
C SER A 47 -13.76 5.85 -7.12
N THR A 48 -13.67 6.17 -5.83
CA THR A 48 -14.44 7.29 -5.27
C THR A 48 -13.56 8.52 -5.42
N ALA A 49 -13.57 9.09 -6.61
CA ALA A 49 -12.99 10.39 -6.88
C ALA A 49 -13.75 11.43 -6.05
N GLN A 50 -13.21 11.75 -4.87
CA GLN A 50 -13.65 12.90 -4.09
C GLN A 50 -12.89 14.12 -4.60
N GLN A 51 -13.40 14.67 -5.69
CA GLN A 51 -12.94 15.95 -6.25
C GLN A 51 -13.57 17.06 -5.41
N GLY A 52 -12.75 17.93 -4.80
CA GLY A 52 -13.27 19.22 -4.34
C GLY A 52 -12.63 19.87 -3.12
N GLU A 53 -11.31 19.78 -2.91
CA GLU A 53 -10.57 20.83 -2.21
C GLU A 53 -9.26 21.03 -2.97
N THR A 54 -8.78 22.27 -3.10
CA THR A 54 -7.40 22.53 -3.55
C THR A 54 -6.49 21.91 -2.48
N GLN A 55 -6.16 20.63 -2.64
CA GLN A 55 -5.29 19.92 -1.73
C GLN A 55 -3.94 20.65 -1.76
N ALA A 56 -3.52 21.12 -0.58
CA ALA A 56 -2.20 21.69 -0.42
C ALA A 56 -1.17 20.68 -0.93
N GLU A 57 -0.25 21.13 -1.78
CA GLU A 57 0.82 20.28 -2.30
C GLU A 57 1.66 19.75 -1.13
N MET A 58 1.64 18.43 -0.92
CA MET A 58 2.44 17.75 0.08
C MET A 58 3.80 17.38 -0.51
N LYS A 59 4.87 17.75 0.19
CA LYS A 59 6.24 17.32 -0.14
C LYS A 59 6.56 16.07 0.66
N ALA A 60 6.80 14.97 -0.02
CA ALA A 60 7.18 13.71 0.61
C ALA A 60 8.56 13.29 0.13
N THR A 61 9.40 12.79 1.03
CA THR A 61 10.71 12.22 0.70
C THR A 61 10.75 10.76 1.08
N VAL A 62 11.26 9.92 0.19
CA VAL A 62 11.42 8.47 0.42
C VAL A 62 12.88 8.11 0.26
N ILE A 63 13.48 7.57 1.32
CA ILE A 63 14.87 7.13 1.34
C ILE A 63 14.86 5.61 1.26
N TRP A 64 15.34 5.09 0.13
CA TRP A 64 15.41 3.65 -0.15
C TRP A 64 16.78 3.12 0.26
N ARG A 65 16.84 1.89 0.77
CA ARG A 65 18.11 1.25 1.11
C ARG A 65 19.00 1.20 -0.11
N ALA A 66 18.50 0.64 -1.21
CA ALA A 66 19.19 0.57 -2.48
C ALA A 66 18.16 0.54 -3.62
N PHE A 67 18.43 1.22 -4.73
CA PHE A 67 17.48 1.25 -5.84
C PHE A 67 17.38 -0.06 -6.64
N ASP A 68 18.42 -0.87 -6.59
CA ASP A 68 18.57 -2.14 -7.32
C ASP A 68 17.98 -3.35 -6.57
N ASP A 69 17.57 -3.17 -5.31
CA ASP A 69 16.79 -4.16 -4.57
C ASP A 69 15.46 -4.44 -5.28
N GLN A 70 15.30 -5.67 -5.77
CA GLN A 70 14.14 -6.09 -6.55
C GLN A 70 12.82 -5.96 -5.78
N PHE A 71 12.82 -6.17 -4.46
CA PHE A 71 11.61 -6.04 -3.64
C PHE A 71 11.20 -4.56 -3.49
N GLN A 72 12.19 -3.68 -3.32
CA GLN A 72 11.96 -2.25 -3.12
C GLN A 72 11.68 -1.52 -4.45
N SER A 73 12.30 -1.96 -5.55
CA SER A 73 12.13 -1.35 -6.87
C SER A 73 10.69 -1.41 -7.39
N GLY A 74 9.97 -2.51 -7.13
CA GLY A 74 8.54 -2.63 -7.48
C GLY A 74 7.68 -1.65 -6.68
N PHE A 75 7.92 -1.55 -5.37
CA PHE A 75 7.21 -0.60 -4.50
C PHE A 75 7.47 0.86 -4.91
N ARG A 76 8.71 1.18 -5.31
CA ARG A 76 9.08 2.50 -5.82
C ARG A 76 8.26 2.91 -7.04
N ILE A 77 8.14 2.01 -8.02
CA ILE A 77 7.37 2.26 -9.24
C ILE A 77 5.89 2.49 -8.93
N ILE A 78 5.30 1.63 -8.09
CA ILE A 78 3.88 1.74 -7.71
C ILE A 78 3.63 3.06 -6.99
N MET A 79 4.50 3.43 -6.04
CA MET A 79 4.36 4.67 -5.28
C MET A 79 4.47 5.91 -6.17
N GLN A 80 5.42 5.95 -7.11
CA GLN A 80 5.54 7.05 -8.07
C GLN A 80 4.26 7.19 -8.90
N ASN A 81 3.80 6.08 -9.48
CA ASN A 81 2.59 6.06 -10.30
C ASN A 81 1.35 6.49 -9.51
N GLU A 82 1.27 6.14 -8.23
CA GLU A 82 0.11 6.49 -7.40
C GLU A 82 0.12 7.97 -7.01
N ALA A 83 1.29 8.54 -6.66
CA ALA A 83 1.39 9.98 -6.39
C ALA A 83 1.05 10.82 -7.63
N GLU A 84 1.46 10.38 -8.82
CA GLU A 84 1.10 11.05 -10.07
C GLU A 84 -0.41 11.01 -10.35
N LYS A 85 -1.09 9.90 -10.03
CA LYS A 85 -2.55 9.76 -10.20
C LYS A 85 -3.33 10.59 -9.19
N LEU A 86 -2.92 10.58 -7.92
CA LEU A 86 -3.59 11.32 -6.86
C LEU A 86 -3.44 12.83 -7.07
N GLY A 87 -2.27 13.25 -7.56
CA GLY A 87 -1.92 14.67 -7.65
C GLY A 87 -1.74 15.30 -6.27
N GLY A 88 -1.14 16.49 -6.22
CA GLY A 88 -0.92 17.21 -4.95
C GLY A 88 0.13 16.58 -4.03
N ILE A 89 0.88 15.58 -4.50
CA ILE A 89 2.04 15.02 -3.79
C ILE A 89 3.27 15.16 -4.69
N THR A 90 4.28 15.86 -4.19
CA THR A 90 5.61 15.93 -4.81
C THR A 90 6.52 14.93 -4.09
N LEU A 91 6.86 13.83 -4.77
CA LEU A 91 7.75 12.79 -4.26
C LEU A 91 9.22 13.07 -4.60
N ASP A 92 10.09 13.09 -3.59
CA ASP A 92 11.55 13.09 -3.71
C ASP A 92 12.08 11.69 -3.34
N MET A 93 12.55 10.93 -4.35
CA MET A 93 13.09 9.58 -4.14
C MET A 93 14.61 9.61 -4.04
N GLN A 94 15.14 9.11 -2.93
CA GLN A 94 16.56 9.11 -2.62
C GLN A 94 17.09 7.69 -2.46
N ASP A 95 18.25 7.43 -3.05
CA ASP A 95 18.98 6.18 -2.89
C ASP A 95 20.03 6.32 -1.77
N ALA A 96 20.01 5.41 -0.79
CA ALA A 96 21.00 5.32 0.27
C ALA A 96 22.19 4.42 -0.09
N ALA A 97 22.19 3.75 -1.25
CA ALA A 97 23.29 2.92 -1.73
C ALA A 97 23.75 1.84 -0.72
N ASN A 98 22.80 1.31 0.06
CA ASN A 98 22.98 0.33 1.13
C ASN A 98 23.92 0.81 2.25
N ASP A 99 24.03 2.13 2.45
CA ASP A 99 24.89 2.75 3.45
C ASP A 99 24.07 3.63 4.42
N VAL A 100 24.22 3.34 5.72
CA VAL A 100 23.47 4.02 6.79
C VAL A 100 23.89 5.49 6.91
N SER A 101 25.17 5.78 6.72
CA SER A 101 25.67 7.16 6.80
C SER A 101 25.06 8.02 5.69
N THR A 102 24.98 7.46 4.49
CA THR A 102 24.33 8.06 3.33
C THR A 102 22.85 8.28 3.61
N ALA A 103 22.13 7.28 4.13
CA ALA A 103 20.72 7.45 4.53
C ALA A 103 20.52 8.61 5.51
N ASN A 104 21.38 8.74 6.51
CA ASN A 104 21.33 9.83 7.49
C ASN A 104 21.59 11.20 6.84
N SER A 105 22.60 11.32 5.98
CA SER A 105 22.84 12.56 5.22
C SER A 105 21.65 12.93 4.33
N LYS A 106 20.99 11.94 3.70
CA LYS A 106 19.77 12.17 2.91
C LYS A 106 18.60 12.64 3.79
N LEU A 107 18.44 12.07 4.98
CA LEU A 107 17.43 12.50 5.95
C LEU A 107 17.65 13.96 6.37
N GLU A 108 18.89 14.33 6.71
CA GLU A 108 19.23 15.72 7.09
C GLU A 108 18.92 16.71 5.96
N VAL A 109 19.22 16.33 4.70
CA VAL A 109 18.88 17.13 3.52
C VAL A 109 17.35 17.25 3.35
N ALA A 110 16.62 16.15 3.52
CA ALA A 110 15.15 16.15 3.41
C ALA A 110 14.49 17.07 4.46
N LEU A 111 14.96 17.01 5.70
CA LEU A 111 14.51 17.89 6.79
C LEU A 111 14.87 19.36 6.53
N SER A 112 16.06 19.61 5.97
CA SER A 112 16.50 20.96 5.59
C SER A 112 15.64 21.56 4.48
N LYS A 113 15.19 20.73 3.52
CA LYS A 113 14.25 21.12 2.46
C LYS A 113 12.81 21.36 2.94
N LYS A 114 12.52 21.12 4.23
CA LYS A 114 11.16 21.21 4.80
C LYS A 114 10.19 20.25 4.10
N THR A 115 10.60 19.01 3.88
CA THR A 115 9.66 17.96 3.47
C THR A 115 8.63 17.73 4.59
N ASP A 116 7.39 17.45 4.23
CA ASP A 116 6.29 17.27 5.18
C ASP A 116 6.29 15.84 5.78
N VAL A 117 6.69 14.86 4.95
CA VAL A 117 6.73 13.45 5.33
C VAL A 117 8.04 12.82 4.86
N VAL A 118 8.65 12.00 5.72
CA VAL A 118 9.78 11.14 5.35
C VAL A 118 9.40 9.69 5.56
N ALA A 119 9.58 8.87 4.53
CA ALA A 119 9.54 7.42 4.62
C ALA A 119 10.96 6.86 4.43
N ILE A 120 11.36 5.89 5.26
CA ILE A 120 12.65 5.21 5.16
C ILE A 120 12.36 3.73 4.94
N CYS A 121 12.82 3.21 3.82
CA CYS A 121 12.77 1.80 3.47
C CYS A 121 14.18 1.24 3.62
N ALA A 122 14.46 0.58 4.74
CA ALA A 122 15.74 -0.08 5.04
C ALA A 122 15.59 -1.59 4.90
#